data_AF-A0A251NM78-F1
#
_entry.id   AF-A0A251NM78-F1
#
_cell.length_a   1.000
_cell.length_b   1.000
_cell.length_c   1.000
_cell.angle_alpha   90.00
_cell.angle_beta   90.00
_cell.angle_gamma   90.00
#
_symmetry.space_group_name_H-M   'P 1'
#
loop_
_entity.id
_entity.type
_entity.pdbx_description
1 polymer ?
#
loop_
_entity_poly.entity_id
_entity_poly.type
_entity_poly.pdbx_seq_one_letter_code
_entity_poly.pdbx_strand_id
1 'polypeptide(L)'
;MCCVDTGKESVKEMAPLKALEAEYPILDPNFQAFCASHGIFSVEDFLIHDLYELAAFAEQQPTSEKLKQGITQVLSIIDTQHQPWLNGMELLDDALYNKHVLSTGCEGIDLLLGGGLREGQLTELVGPSSCGKTQVCLLAASNVATKHMGNVVYLDTGNSFSPQRIAQFVGHIAGRAFDEAGKRIFQRIMNGIVCHSVFDIFTMFNVLHRLVINFPSQLQKGGQVRMLIVDSISSLITPILGNSGSQGRALMISAGYMLKKLAHEHNVAVLASSKAAKFSI
;
A
#
# COMPACT_ATOMS: atom_id res chain seq x y z
N MET A 1 13.85 -21.12 12.31
CA MET A 1 15.11 -20.38 12.15
C MET A 1 15.21 -19.93 10.71
N CYS A 2 14.52 -18.82 10.40
CA CYS A 2 14.61 -18.02 9.18
C CYS A 2 13.99 -16.67 9.55
N CYS A 3 14.78 -15.83 10.23
CA CYS A 3 14.43 -14.43 10.41
C CYS A 3 14.80 -13.72 9.11
N VAL A 4 13.81 -13.31 8.33
CA VAL A 4 14.03 -12.37 7.23
C VAL A 4 13.91 -10.99 7.83
N ASP A 5 15.05 -10.30 7.94
CA ASP A 5 15.20 -8.93 8.46
C ASP A 5 14.61 -7.91 7.45
N THR A 6 13.29 -7.85 7.31
CA THR A 6 12.62 -6.89 6.40
C THR A 6 12.58 -5.45 6.93
N GLY A 7 13.12 -5.20 8.13
CA GLY A 7 13.09 -3.87 8.79
C GLY A 7 14.22 -2.92 8.38
N LYS A 8 15.26 -3.40 7.69
CA LYS A 8 16.40 -2.57 7.22
C LYS A 8 16.26 -2.08 5.77
N GLU A 9 15.36 -2.66 4.99
CA GLU A 9 15.28 -2.42 3.54
C GLU A 9 14.63 -1.08 3.20
N SER A 10 13.61 -0.63 3.95
CA SER A 10 12.89 0.62 3.65
C SER A 10 13.69 1.90 3.92
N VAL A 11 14.83 1.82 4.62
CA VAL A 11 15.72 2.97 4.90
C VAL A 11 16.72 3.20 3.75
N LYS A 12 16.92 2.20 2.88
CA LYS A 12 17.92 2.25 1.81
C LYS A 12 17.41 2.90 0.51
N GLU A 13 16.09 2.94 0.28
CA GLU A 13 15.50 3.51 -0.94
C GLU A 13 15.88 5.00 -1.16
N MET A 14 16.05 5.79 -0.08
CA MET A 14 16.35 7.24 -0.16
C MET A 14 17.65 7.65 0.56
N ALA A 15 18.53 6.69 0.86
CA ALA A 15 19.74 6.99 1.62
C ALA A 15 20.71 7.84 0.77
N PRO A 16 21.21 8.98 1.30
CA PRO A 16 22.37 9.65 0.70
C PRO A 16 23.51 8.64 0.59
N LEU A 17 24.33 8.71 -0.46
CA LEU A 17 25.48 7.80 -0.63
C LEU A 17 26.38 7.76 0.62
N LYS A 18 26.49 8.90 1.30
CA LYS A 18 27.22 9.04 2.57
C LYS A 18 26.70 8.13 3.70
N ALA A 19 25.41 7.83 3.74
CA ALA A 19 24.83 6.95 4.75
C ALA A 19 25.17 5.47 4.51
N LEU A 20 25.60 5.11 3.29
CA LEU A 20 25.93 3.73 2.91
C LEU A 20 27.40 3.36 3.20
N GLU A 21 28.28 4.34 3.43
CA GLU A 21 29.72 4.12 3.68
C GLU A 21 29.98 3.16 4.86
N ALA A 22 29.14 3.21 5.90
CA ALA A 22 29.28 2.36 7.08
C ALA A 22 29.03 0.87 6.80
N GLU A 23 28.20 0.57 5.80
CA GLU A 23 27.84 -0.81 5.41
C GLU A 23 28.66 -1.28 4.19
N TYR A 24 29.04 -0.34 3.31
CA TYR A 24 29.78 -0.58 2.09
C TYR A 24 31.01 0.34 2.03
N PRO A 25 32.16 -0.07 2.61
CA PRO A 25 33.37 0.75 2.69
C PRO A 25 33.96 1.19 1.35
N ILE A 26 33.53 0.57 0.25
CA ILE A 26 33.92 0.94 -1.11
C ILE A 26 33.27 2.24 -1.59
N LEU A 27 32.17 2.65 -0.95
CA LEU A 27 31.48 3.92 -1.17
C LEU A 27 32.11 5.03 -0.31
N ASP A 28 33.44 5.12 -0.37
CA ASP A 28 34.24 6.03 0.43
C ASP A 28 34.06 7.52 0.02
N PRO A 29 34.63 8.49 0.75
CA PRO A 29 34.50 9.91 0.41
C PRO A 29 35.04 10.27 -0.99
N ASN A 30 35.98 9.50 -1.55
CA ASN A 30 36.49 9.72 -2.90
C ASN A 30 35.43 9.33 -3.95
N PHE A 31 34.79 8.17 -3.76
CA PHE A 31 33.66 7.74 -4.58
C PHE A 31 32.49 8.72 -4.49
N GLN A 32 32.16 9.18 -3.27
CA GLN A 32 31.11 10.17 -3.04
C GLN A 32 31.41 11.51 -3.74
N ALA A 33 32.66 11.97 -3.70
CA ALA A 33 33.08 13.20 -4.38
C ALA A 33 33.01 13.08 -5.90
N PHE A 34 33.40 11.91 -6.45
CA PHE A 34 33.25 11.61 -7.87
C PHE A 34 31.76 11.60 -8.29
N CYS A 35 30.89 10.97 -7.50
CA CYS A 35 29.45 10.99 -7.77
C CYS A 35 28.88 12.42 -7.71
N ALA A 36 29.26 13.19 -6.69
CA ALA A 36 28.82 14.57 -6.51
C ALA A 36 29.26 15.49 -7.67
N SER A 37 30.44 15.26 -8.27
CA SER A 37 30.88 16.04 -9.44
C SER A 37 30.05 15.79 -10.70
N HIS A 38 29.27 14.69 -10.71
CA HIS A 38 28.33 14.34 -11.78
C HIS A 38 26.87 14.56 -11.36
N GLY A 39 26.62 15.24 -10.23
CA GLY A 39 25.27 15.54 -9.75
C GLY A 39 24.57 14.37 -9.06
N ILE A 40 25.31 13.34 -8.64
CA ILE A 40 24.78 12.13 -8.00
C ILE A 40 25.04 12.18 -6.49
N PHE A 41 23.97 12.21 -5.69
CA PHE A 41 24.05 12.36 -4.22
C PHE A 41 23.39 11.20 -3.46
N SER A 42 22.51 10.45 -4.13
CA SER A 42 21.72 9.36 -3.60
C SER A 42 21.78 8.12 -4.51
N VAL A 43 21.25 6.99 -4.02
CA VAL A 43 21.08 5.77 -4.84
C VAL A 43 20.09 5.99 -5.99
N GLU A 44 19.05 6.80 -5.77
CA GLU A 44 18.04 7.10 -6.81
C GLU A 44 18.62 7.91 -7.96
N ASP A 45 19.60 8.78 -7.69
CA ASP A 45 20.25 9.56 -8.74
C ASP A 45 20.94 8.63 -9.76
N PHE A 46 21.42 7.46 -9.36
CA PHE A 46 21.97 6.47 -10.30
C PHE A 46 20.92 5.91 -11.28
N LEU A 47 19.62 5.91 -10.93
CA LEU A 47 18.56 5.39 -11.79
C LEU A 47 18.23 6.32 -12.97
N ILE A 48 18.56 7.61 -12.85
CA ILE A 48 18.27 8.64 -13.85
C ILE A 48 19.49 9.06 -14.66
N HIS A 49 20.69 8.57 -14.31
CA HIS A 49 21.94 8.88 -15.02
C HIS A 49 22.33 7.77 -16.00
N ASP A 50 23.05 8.15 -17.06
CA ASP A 50 23.64 7.19 -17.98
C ASP A 50 24.86 6.52 -17.34
N LEU A 51 24.71 5.24 -16.99
CA LEU A 51 25.74 4.44 -16.35
C LEU A 51 26.97 4.22 -17.25
N TYR A 52 26.80 4.20 -18.57
CA TYR A 52 27.91 4.06 -19.51
C TYR A 52 28.77 5.32 -19.53
N GLU A 53 28.12 6.49 -19.52
CA GLU A 53 28.81 7.77 -19.46
C GLU A 53 29.56 7.94 -18.13
N LEU A 54 28.91 7.60 -17.01
CA LEU A 54 29.54 7.63 -15.69
C LEU A 54 30.74 6.68 -15.59
N ALA A 55 30.63 5.46 -16.13
CA ALA A 55 31.72 4.50 -16.17
C ALA A 55 32.90 4.99 -17.05
N ALA A 56 32.61 5.67 -18.16
CA ALA A 56 33.63 6.28 -19.02
C ALA A 56 34.37 7.42 -18.30
N PHE A 57 33.68 8.24 -17.50
CA PHE A 57 34.34 9.24 -16.66
C PHE A 57 35.19 8.62 -15.54
N ALA A 58 34.73 7.50 -14.96
CA ALA A 58 35.50 6.78 -13.97
C ALA A 58 36.82 6.22 -14.54
N GLU A 59 36.84 5.79 -15.80
CA GLU A 59 38.06 5.32 -16.49
C GLU A 59 39.17 6.37 -16.59
N GLN A 60 38.79 7.65 -16.65
CA GLN A 60 39.74 8.77 -16.80
C GLN A 60 40.37 9.19 -15.47
N GLN A 61 39.95 8.62 -14.35
CA GLN A 61 40.44 8.94 -13.02
C GLN A 61 41.54 7.97 -12.55
N PRO A 62 42.51 8.43 -11.73
CA PRO A 62 43.58 7.57 -11.22
C PRO A 62 43.07 6.42 -10.32
N THR A 63 41.87 6.53 -9.79
CA THR A 63 41.19 5.51 -8.96
C THR A 63 40.12 4.73 -9.73
N SER A 64 40.26 4.59 -11.06
CA SER A 64 39.27 4.01 -11.96
C SER A 64 38.71 2.65 -11.52
N GLU A 65 39.57 1.71 -11.13
CA GLU A 65 39.14 0.39 -10.65
C GLU A 65 38.24 0.47 -9.40
N LYS A 66 38.60 1.30 -8.43
CA LYS A 66 37.80 1.51 -7.23
C LYS A 66 36.47 2.20 -7.53
N LEU A 67 36.48 3.19 -8.44
CA LEU A 67 35.26 3.88 -8.85
C LEU A 67 34.30 2.94 -9.58
N LYS A 68 34.79 2.11 -10.50
CA LYS A 68 33.98 1.09 -11.18
C LYS A 68 33.41 0.07 -10.21
N GLN A 69 34.20 -0.41 -9.25
CA GLN A 69 33.69 -1.30 -8.20
C GLN A 69 32.64 -0.62 -7.32
N GLY A 70 32.80 0.67 -7.02
CA GLY A 70 31.78 1.46 -6.34
C GLY A 70 30.47 1.57 -7.14
N ILE A 71 30.55 1.85 -8.45
CA ILE A 71 29.38 1.86 -9.35
C ILE A 71 28.68 0.50 -9.32
N THR A 72 29.43 -0.60 -9.50
CA THR A 72 28.89 -1.96 -9.44
C THR A 72 28.27 -2.28 -8.07
N GLN A 73 28.86 -1.79 -6.97
CA GLN A 73 28.31 -1.97 -5.63
C GLN A 73 26.97 -1.23 -5.47
N VAL A 74 26.85 0.00 -5.98
CA VAL A 74 25.57 0.73 -5.99
C VAL A 74 24.54 0.02 -6.85
N LEU A 75 24.92 -0.50 -8.03
CA LEU A 75 24.03 -1.30 -8.88
C LEU A 75 23.57 -2.59 -8.20
N SER A 76 24.46 -3.26 -7.47
CA SER A 76 24.09 -4.42 -6.67
C SER A 76 23.08 -4.06 -5.55
N ILE A 77 23.28 -2.91 -4.89
CA ILE A 77 22.34 -2.39 -3.88
C ILE A 77 20.97 -2.11 -4.53
N ILE A 78 20.98 -1.48 -5.71
CA ILE A 78 19.79 -1.24 -6.54
C ILE A 78 19.11 -2.57 -6.85
N ASP A 79 19.81 -3.53 -7.46
CA ASP A 79 19.25 -4.82 -7.85
C ASP A 79 18.64 -5.60 -6.67
N THR A 80 19.27 -5.54 -5.49
CA THR A 80 18.71 -6.18 -4.28
C THR A 80 17.44 -5.50 -3.75
N GLN A 81 17.16 -4.27 -4.17
CA GLN A 81 15.97 -3.50 -3.79
C GLN A 81 14.86 -3.56 -4.83
N HIS A 82 15.11 -4.07 -6.03
CA HIS A 82 14.07 -4.19 -7.06
C HIS A 82 13.20 -5.42 -6.80
N GLN A 83 11.90 -5.30 -7.09
CA GLN A 83 11.01 -6.46 -7.16
C GLN A 83 11.60 -7.45 -8.18
N PRO A 84 11.72 -8.75 -7.85
CA PRO A 84 12.28 -9.73 -8.77
C PRO A 84 11.43 -9.79 -10.04
N TRP A 85 12.09 -9.98 -11.18
CA TRP A 85 11.39 -10.20 -12.45
C TRP A 85 10.61 -11.52 -12.35
N LEU A 86 9.29 -11.43 -12.45
CA LEU A 86 8.42 -12.60 -12.46
C LEU A 86 7.99 -12.93 -13.89
N ASN A 87 8.06 -14.21 -14.24
CA ASN A 87 7.53 -14.69 -15.53
C ASN A 87 6.01 -14.91 -15.46
N GLY A 88 5.38 -15.11 -16.62
CA GLY A 88 3.92 -15.26 -16.69
C GLY A 88 3.36 -16.46 -15.90
N MET A 89 4.13 -17.53 -15.74
CA MET A 89 3.72 -18.69 -14.93
C MET A 89 3.78 -18.38 -13.43
N GLU A 90 4.83 -17.72 -12.98
CA GLU A 90 4.96 -17.30 -11.57
C GLU A 90 3.85 -16.32 -11.18
N LEU A 91 3.49 -15.39 -12.07
CA LEU A 91 2.34 -14.48 -11.85
C LEU A 91 1.01 -15.23 -11.82
N LEU A 92 0.85 -16.27 -12.66
CA LEU A 92 -0.35 -17.10 -12.66
C LEU A 92 -0.45 -17.92 -11.37
N ASP A 93 0.64 -18.54 -10.93
CA ASP A 93 0.69 -19.30 -9.68
C ASP A 93 0.40 -18.40 -8.48
N ASP A 94 0.99 -17.20 -8.44
CA ASP A 94 0.67 -16.21 -7.40
C ASP A 94 -0.82 -15.85 -7.39
N ALA A 95 -1.40 -15.58 -8.56
CA ALA A 95 -2.82 -15.26 -8.71
C ALA A 95 -3.76 -16.42 -8.31
N LEU A 96 -3.34 -17.68 -8.47
CA LEU A 96 -4.15 -18.86 -8.14
C LEU A 96 -4.03 -19.28 -6.68
N TYR A 97 -2.83 -19.18 -6.09
CA TYR A 97 -2.54 -19.78 -4.79
C TYR A 97 -2.38 -18.76 -3.67
N ASN A 98 -1.92 -17.54 -3.97
CA ASN A 98 -1.67 -16.52 -2.95
C ASN A 98 -2.78 -15.46 -2.88
N LYS A 99 -3.49 -15.17 -3.98
CA LYS A 99 -4.52 -14.11 -4.03
C LYS A 99 -5.92 -14.66 -3.72
N HIS A 100 -6.39 -14.50 -2.47
CA HIS A 100 -7.74 -14.91 -2.10
C HIS A 100 -8.81 -13.89 -2.54
N VAL A 101 -10.03 -14.37 -2.69
CA VAL A 101 -11.22 -13.54 -3.00
C VAL A 101 -12.04 -13.34 -1.73
N LEU A 102 -12.35 -12.09 -1.42
CA LEU A 102 -13.17 -11.66 -0.31
C LEU A 102 -14.54 -11.20 -0.81
N SER A 103 -15.59 -11.92 -0.45
CA SER A 103 -16.96 -11.54 -0.81
C SER A 103 -17.30 -10.17 -0.19
N THR A 104 -17.93 -9.30 -0.98
CA THR A 104 -18.48 -8.01 -0.51
C THR A 104 -19.74 -8.18 0.33
N GLY A 105 -20.35 -9.37 0.32
CA GLY A 105 -21.67 -9.63 0.90
C GLY A 105 -22.83 -9.18 0.02
N CYS A 106 -22.55 -8.61 -1.16
CA CYS A 106 -23.55 -8.28 -2.17
C CYS A 106 -23.37 -9.21 -3.38
N GLU A 107 -24.30 -10.15 -3.57
CA GLU A 107 -24.20 -11.18 -4.63
C GLU A 107 -24.04 -10.59 -6.04
N GLY A 108 -24.75 -9.49 -6.36
CA GLY A 108 -24.63 -8.85 -7.67
C GLY A 108 -23.25 -8.23 -7.91
N ILE A 109 -22.63 -7.64 -6.88
CA ILE A 109 -21.27 -7.10 -6.97
C ILE A 109 -20.25 -8.23 -7.02
N ASP A 110 -20.42 -9.25 -6.18
CA ASP A 110 -19.53 -10.42 -6.16
C ASP A 110 -19.55 -11.14 -7.51
N LEU A 111 -20.73 -11.32 -8.12
CA LEU A 111 -20.85 -11.90 -9.46
C LEU A 111 -20.10 -11.07 -10.51
N LEU A 112 -20.26 -9.74 -10.47
CA LEU A 112 -19.57 -8.83 -11.39
C LEU A 112 -18.04 -8.89 -11.26
N LEU A 113 -17.54 -9.09 -10.03
CA LEU A 113 -16.11 -9.16 -9.73
C LEU A 113 -15.53 -10.59 -9.85
N GLY A 114 -16.34 -11.58 -10.21
CA GLY A 114 -15.91 -12.98 -10.29
C GLY A 114 -15.64 -13.62 -8.92
N GLY A 115 -16.47 -13.30 -7.93
CA GLY A 115 -16.48 -13.86 -6.58
C GLY A 115 -16.36 -12.83 -5.45
N GLY A 116 -15.89 -11.62 -5.74
CA GLY A 116 -15.66 -10.56 -4.75
C GLY A 116 -14.37 -9.79 -4.98
N LEU A 117 -13.89 -9.12 -3.94
CA LEU A 117 -12.66 -8.30 -3.95
C LEU A 117 -11.43 -9.19 -3.83
N ARG A 118 -10.45 -9.01 -4.70
CA ARG A 118 -9.21 -9.79 -4.68
C ARG A 118 -8.19 -9.18 -3.72
N GLU A 119 -7.64 -9.99 -2.83
CA GLU A 119 -6.42 -9.63 -2.11
C GLU A 119 -5.29 -9.34 -3.10
N GLY A 120 -4.39 -8.41 -2.77
CA GLY A 120 -3.37 -7.96 -3.72
C GLY A 120 -3.83 -6.87 -4.68
N GLN A 121 -5.12 -6.50 -4.67
CA GLN A 121 -5.69 -5.56 -5.65
C GLN A 121 -6.39 -4.38 -4.99
N LEU A 122 -6.31 -3.23 -5.68
CA LEU A 122 -7.10 -2.05 -5.41
C LEU A 122 -8.34 -2.06 -6.31
N THR A 123 -9.52 -2.07 -5.69
CA THR A 123 -10.81 -1.93 -6.37
C THR A 123 -11.43 -0.58 -6.03
N GLU A 124 -11.87 0.17 -7.04
CA GLU A 124 -12.50 1.48 -6.87
C GLU A 124 -14.00 1.42 -7.17
N LEU A 125 -14.82 1.87 -6.23
CA LEU A 125 -16.26 2.09 -6.39
C LEU A 125 -16.53 3.56 -6.70
N VAL A 126 -16.92 3.82 -7.94
CA VAL A 126 -17.19 5.16 -8.45
C VAL A 126 -18.68 5.34 -8.70
N GLY A 127 -19.24 6.48 -8.28
CA GLY A 127 -20.62 6.84 -8.60
C GLY A 127 -21.05 8.18 -8.00
N PRO A 128 -22.24 8.68 -8.34
CA PRO A 128 -22.76 9.94 -7.79
C PRO A 128 -22.97 9.87 -6.27
N SER A 129 -23.08 11.02 -5.61
CA SER A 129 -23.43 11.07 -4.18
C SER A 129 -24.72 10.30 -3.90
N SER A 130 -24.78 9.63 -2.75
CA SER A 130 -25.96 8.89 -2.29
C SER A 130 -26.36 7.66 -3.14
N CYS A 131 -25.50 7.15 -4.03
CA CYS A 131 -25.77 5.93 -4.80
C CYS A 131 -25.46 4.61 -4.04
N GLY A 132 -25.17 4.67 -2.73
CA GLY A 132 -24.94 3.49 -1.90
C GLY A 132 -23.48 3.04 -1.71
N LYS A 133 -22.47 3.78 -2.20
CA LYS A 133 -21.04 3.42 -2.02
C LYS A 133 -20.66 3.09 -0.58
N THR A 134 -20.95 3.98 0.36
CA THR A 134 -20.69 3.76 1.79
C THR A 134 -21.43 2.53 2.33
N GLN A 135 -22.64 2.23 1.83
CA GLN A 135 -23.34 1.01 2.25
C GLN A 135 -22.62 -0.25 1.76
N VAL A 136 -22.09 -0.24 0.54
CA VAL A 136 -21.25 -1.35 0.03
C VAL A 136 -19.97 -1.48 0.87
N CYS A 137 -19.29 -0.38 1.19
CA CYS A 137 -18.10 -0.38 2.05
C CYS A 137 -18.38 -0.99 3.42
N LEU A 138 -19.45 -0.55 4.10
CA LEU A 138 -19.85 -1.06 5.41
C LEU A 138 -20.27 -2.55 5.36
N LEU A 139 -20.98 -2.96 4.31
CA LEU A 139 -21.38 -4.36 4.12
C LEU A 139 -20.17 -5.26 3.89
N ALA A 140 -19.25 -4.84 3.01
CA ALA A 140 -18.02 -5.57 2.73
C ALA A 140 -17.15 -5.71 3.99
N ALA A 141 -16.96 -4.62 4.76
CA ALA A 141 -16.27 -4.68 6.05
C ALA A 141 -16.90 -5.71 7.00
N SER A 142 -18.23 -5.67 7.11
CA SER A 142 -18.98 -6.58 7.99
C SER A 142 -18.88 -8.04 7.54
N ASN A 143 -18.99 -8.31 6.23
CA ASN A 143 -18.90 -9.64 5.66
C ASN A 143 -17.50 -10.23 5.78
N VAL A 144 -16.45 -9.44 5.51
CA VAL A 144 -15.05 -9.86 5.69
C VAL A 144 -14.74 -10.16 7.15
N ALA A 145 -15.08 -9.25 8.07
CA ALA A 145 -14.83 -9.46 9.49
C ALA A 145 -15.58 -10.70 10.04
N THR A 146 -16.78 -10.98 9.52
CA THR A 146 -17.62 -12.09 9.99
C THR A 146 -17.19 -13.44 9.39
N LYS A 147 -17.04 -13.54 8.06
CA LYS A 147 -16.83 -14.81 7.37
C LYS A 147 -15.37 -15.20 7.22
N HIS A 148 -14.48 -14.22 7.13
CA HIS A 148 -13.07 -14.45 6.82
C HIS A 148 -12.17 -14.31 8.05
N MET A 149 -12.74 -14.02 9.23
CA MET A 149 -12.06 -13.77 10.52
C MET A 149 -10.85 -12.82 10.39
N GLY A 150 -10.87 -11.95 9.39
CA GLY A 150 -9.81 -10.99 9.08
C GLY A 150 -10.09 -9.64 9.70
N ASN A 151 -9.02 -8.94 10.05
CA ASN A 151 -9.16 -7.57 10.51
C ASN A 151 -9.39 -6.64 9.30
N VAL A 152 -10.26 -5.66 9.47
CA VAL A 152 -10.61 -4.64 8.47
C VAL A 152 -10.18 -3.28 9.01
N VAL A 153 -9.42 -2.54 8.22
CA VAL A 153 -9.09 -1.14 8.50
C VAL A 153 -9.98 -0.26 7.65
N TYR A 154 -10.71 0.67 8.26
CA TYR A 154 -11.61 1.60 7.60
C TYR A 154 -11.09 3.03 7.77
N LEU A 155 -10.69 3.68 6.68
CA LEU A 155 -10.36 5.09 6.66
C LEU A 155 -11.62 5.88 6.29
N ASP A 156 -12.23 6.49 7.30
CA ASP A 156 -13.43 7.31 7.13
C ASP A 156 -13.04 8.77 6.93
N THR A 157 -13.17 9.23 5.69
CA THR A 157 -12.81 10.59 5.31
C THR A 157 -14.02 11.51 5.18
N GLY A 158 -15.23 10.94 5.21
CA GLY A 158 -16.49 11.65 5.08
C GLY A 158 -17.30 11.73 6.38
N ASN A 159 -16.79 11.18 7.49
CA ASN A 159 -17.51 10.98 8.74
C ASN A 159 -18.84 10.22 8.53
N SER A 160 -18.78 9.19 7.70
CA SER A 160 -19.95 8.43 7.24
C SER A 160 -19.96 6.99 7.75
N PHE A 161 -18.92 6.57 8.48
CA PHE A 161 -18.89 5.28 9.15
C PHE A 161 -19.95 5.21 10.25
N SER A 162 -20.69 4.09 10.29
CA SER A 162 -21.72 3.86 11.31
C SER A 162 -21.50 2.50 12.00
N PRO A 163 -21.06 2.50 13.27
CA PRO A 163 -20.93 1.27 14.06
C PRO A 163 -22.27 0.54 14.22
N GLN A 164 -23.37 1.29 14.34
CA GLN A 164 -24.72 0.72 14.43
C GLN A 164 -25.10 -0.01 13.14
N ARG A 165 -24.71 0.52 11.97
CA ARG A 165 -24.96 -0.13 10.69
C ARG A 165 -24.12 -1.39 10.51
N ILE A 166 -22.85 -1.38 10.93
CA ILE A 166 -22.01 -2.58 10.98
C ILE A 166 -22.67 -3.64 11.88
N ALA A 167 -23.10 -3.28 13.09
CA ALA A 167 -23.76 -4.19 14.01
C ALA A 167 -25.01 -4.85 13.40
N GLN A 168 -25.81 -4.10 12.64
CA GLN A 168 -26.96 -4.63 11.92
C GLN A 168 -26.56 -5.65 10.85
N PHE A 169 -25.54 -5.34 10.04
CA PHE A 169 -25.04 -6.27 9.03
C PHE A 169 -24.46 -7.54 9.65
N VAL A 170 -23.60 -7.42 10.66
CA VAL A 170 -23.03 -8.57 11.38
C VAL A 170 -24.14 -9.45 11.97
N GLY A 171 -25.13 -8.85 12.63
CA GLY A 171 -26.27 -9.59 13.19
C GLY A 171 -27.14 -10.30 12.14
N HIS A 172 -27.19 -9.77 10.92
CA HIS A 172 -27.85 -10.44 9.79
C HIS A 172 -27.01 -11.60 9.23
N ILE A 173 -25.69 -11.39 9.10
CA ILE A 173 -24.77 -12.37 8.49
C ILE A 173 -24.54 -13.58 9.43
N ALA A 174 -24.35 -13.33 10.73
CA ALA A 174 -24.02 -14.38 11.70
C ALA A 174 -25.21 -15.25 12.14
N GLY A 175 -26.45 -14.88 11.77
CA GLY A 175 -27.67 -15.53 12.27
C GLY A 175 -27.98 -15.12 13.72
N ARG A 176 -29.23 -14.78 14.01
CA ARG A 176 -29.67 -14.14 15.28
C ARG A 176 -29.73 -15.07 16.51
N ALA A 177 -28.69 -15.85 16.80
CA ALA A 177 -28.59 -16.58 18.06
C ALA A 177 -27.72 -15.78 19.06
N PHE A 178 -28.37 -14.94 19.88
CA PHE A 178 -27.69 -14.17 20.94
C PHE A 178 -27.62 -14.95 22.27
N ASP A 179 -27.06 -16.15 22.23
CA ASP A 179 -26.56 -16.79 23.45
C ASP A 179 -25.24 -16.12 23.90
N GLU A 180 -24.67 -16.53 25.04
CA GLU A 180 -23.40 -15.95 25.51
C GLU A 180 -22.25 -16.15 24.51
N ALA A 181 -22.25 -17.25 23.77
CA ALA A 181 -21.26 -17.54 22.74
C ALA A 181 -21.39 -16.57 21.55
N GLY A 182 -22.61 -16.33 21.08
CA GLY A 182 -22.95 -15.38 20.02
C GLY A 182 -22.56 -13.95 20.38
N LYS A 183 -22.76 -13.53 21.65
CA LYS A 183 -22.29 -12.21 22.13
C LYS A 183 -20.76 -12.08 22.05
N ARG A 184 -20.00 -13.11 22.43
CA ARG A 184 -18.52 -13.10 22.34
C ARG A 184 -18.05 -13.05 20.89
N ILE A 185 -18.68 -13.81 20.00
CA ILE A 185 -18.38 -13.80 18.56
C ILE A 185 -18.67 -12.41 17.97
N PHE A 186 -19.83 -11.84 18.28
CA PHE A 186 -20.20 -10.49 17.84
C PHE A 186 -19.18 -9.45 18.29
N GLN A 187 -18.79 -9.46 19.57
CA GLN A 187 -17.76 -8.56 20.09
C GLN A 187 -16.42 -8.74 19.36
N ARG A 188 -16.00 -9.99 19.10
CA ARG A 188 -14.78 -10.27 18.35
C ARG A 188 -14.82 -9.72 16.93
N ILE A 189 -15.96 -9.88 16.23
CA ILE A 189 -16.15 -9.35 14.87
C ILE A 189 -16.10 -7.82 14.87
N MET A 190 -16.82 -7.17 15.81
CA MET A 190 -16.82 -5.71 15.93
C MET A 190 -15.42 -5.16 16.24
N ASN A 191 -14.65 -5.84 17.10
CA ASN A 191 -13.27 -5.48 17.41
C ASN A 191 -12.31 -5.70 16.23
N GLY A 192 -12.67 -6.56 15.28
CA GLY A 192 -11.91 -6.79 14.05
C GLY A 192 -12.04 -5.65 13.03
N ILE A 193 -12.97 -4.70 13.22
CA ILE A 193 -13.15 -3.56 12.32
C ILE A 193 -12.64 -2.29 13.01
N VAL A 194 -11.48 -1.80 12.56
CA VAL A 194 -10.83 -0.62 13.13
C VAL A 194 -11.07 0.57 12.21
N CYS A 195 -11.78 1.59 12.71
CA CYS A 195 -12.04 2.82 11.97
C CYS A 195 -11.10 3.95 12.39
N HIS A 196 -10.51 4.63 11.41
CA HIS A 196 -9.72 5.85 11.58
C HIS A 196 -10.37 6.98 10.79
N SER A 197 -10.74 8.05 11.48
CA SER A 197 -11.20 9.27 10.83
C SER A 197 -10.01 10.05 10.25
N VAL A 198 -10.07 10.39 8.97
CA VAL A 198 -8.97 11.03 8.23
C VAL A 198 -9.52 12.21 7.42
N PHE A 199 -9.14 13.43 7.75
CA PHE A 199 -9.75 14.63 7.14
C PHE A 199 -8.84 15.36 6.16
N ASP A 200 -7.60 14.89 5.98
CA ASP A 200 -6.64 15.42 5.02
C ASP A 200 -5.74 14.31 4.45
N ILE A 201 -5.18 14.56 3.27
CA ILE A 201 -4.38 13.57 2.54
C ILE A 201 -3.06 13.21 3.25
N PHE A 202 -2.48 14.13 4.01
CA PHE A 202 -1.21 13.88 4.71
C PHE A 202 -1.43 12.97 5.91
N THR A 203 -2.54 13.14 6.64
CA THR A 203 -2.98 12.21 7.67
C THR A 203 -3.26 10.83 7.07
N MET A 204 -3.85 10.75 5.87
CA MET A 204 -4.02 9.47 5.17
C MET A 204 -2.66 8.80 4.92
N PHE A 205 -1.69 9.54 4.37
CA PHE A 205 -0.34 9.01 4.12
C PHE A 205 0.34 8.54 5.40
N ASN A 206 0.20 9.28 6.50
CA ASN A 206 0.73 8.87 7.80
C ASN A 206 0.11 7.55 8.29
N VAL A 207 -1.21 7.37 8.11
CA VAL A 207 -1.89 6.12 8.47
C VAL A 207 -1.44 4.98 7.56
N LEU A 208 -1.38 5.18 6.24
CA LEU A 208 -0.92 4.17 5.29
C LEU A 208 0.52 3.75 5.57
N HIS A 209 1.42 4.70 5.85
CA HIS A 209 2.81 4.42 6.19
C HIS A 209 2.93 3.64 7.51
N ARG A 210 2.13 3.99 8.52
CA ARG A 210 2.06 3.21 9.77
C ARG A 210 1.52 1.81 9.53
N LEU A 211 0.56 1.62 8.63
CA LEU A 211 0.07 0.29 8.30
C LEU A 211 1.21 -0.54 7.71
N VAL A 212 1.90 -0.04 6.68
CA VAL A 212 3.06 -0.71 6.05
C VAL A 212 4.10 -1.15 7.08
N ILE A 213 4.49 -0.25 8.00
CA ILE A 213 5.48 -0.57 9.06
C ILE A 213 4.96 -1.63 10.03
N ASN A 214 3.69 -1.57 10.41
CA ASN A 214 3.14 -2.41 11.46
C ASN A 214 2.59 -3.76 10.96
N PHE A 215 2.38 -3.94 9.65
CA PHE A 215 1.87 -5.19 9.05
C PHE A 215 2.64 -6.44 9.53
N PRO A 216 3.99 -6.47 9.55
CA PRO A 216 4.75 -7.62 10.02
C PRO A 216 4.47 -7.97 11.50
N SER A 217 4.23 -6.96 12.34
CA SER A 217 3.98 -7.13 13.77
C SER A 217 2.55 -7.58 14.09
N GLN A 218 1.58 -7.23 13.24
CA GLN A 218 0.18 -7.58 13.43
C GLN A 218 -0.11 -9.06 13.13
N LEU A 219 0.70 -9.71 12.27
CA LEU A 219 0.64 -11.17 12.09
C LEU A 219 0.84 -11.95 13.41
N GLN A 220 1.54 -11.37 14.40
CA GLN A 220 1.89 -12.08 15.64
C GLN A 220 0.98 -11.80 16.84
N LYS A 221 0.14 -10.75 16.82
CA LYS A 221 -0.63 -10.30 18.01
C LYS A 221 -2.15 -10.38 17.89
N GLY A 222 -2.68 -10.81 16.75
CA GLY A 222 -4.11 -11.10 16.60
C GLY A 222 -4.65 -10.65 15.25
N GLY A 223 -4.89 -11.62 14.37
CA GLY A 223 -5.57 -11.45 13.07
C GLY A 223 -4.76 -10.66 12.04
N GLN A 224 -4.52 -11.26 10.88
CA GLN A 224 -3.99 -10.54 9.72
C GLN A 224 -5.05 -9.52 9.23
N VAL A 225 -4.63 -8.29 8.94
CA VAL A 225 -5.48 -7.33 8.21
C VAL A 225 -5.65 -7.86 6.80
N ARG A 226 -6.90 -8.09 6.41
CA ARG A 226 -7.25 -8.64 5.09
C ARG A 226 -7.87 -7.60 4.16
N MET A 227 -8.43 -6.53 4.74
CA MET A 227 -9.10 -5.49 3.97
C MET A 227 -8.76 -4.10 4.49
N LEU A 228 -8.49 -3.20 3.56
CA LEU A 228 -8.39 -1.76 3.79
C LEU A 228 -9.48 -1.06 2.98
N ILE A 229 -10.28 -0.24 3.65
CA ILE A 229 -11.33 0.57 3.02
C ILE A 229 -10.95 2.04 3.11
N VAL A 230 -11.09 2.77 2.01
CA VAL A 230 -10.96 4.23 1.98
C VAL A 230 -12.27 4.83 1.48
N ASP A 231 -13.08 5.36 2.38
CA ASP A 231 -14.38 5.96 2.08
C ASP A 231 -14.38 7.44 2.47
N SER A 232 -14.15 8.39 1.57
CA SER A 232 -13.82 8.28 0.15
C SER A 232 -12.45 8.93 -0.15
N ILE A 233 -11.74 8.46 -1.18
CA ILE A 233 -10.54 9.14 -1.66
C ILE A 233 -10.87 10.55 -2.16
N SER A 234 -12.04 10.71 -2.80
CA SER A 234 -12.46 11.97 -3.42
C SER A 234 -12.54 13.14 -2.44
N SER A 235 -13.04 12.95 -1.22
CA SER A 235 -13.17 14.05 -0.25
C SER A 235 -11.84 14.62 0.22
N LEU A 236 -10.76 13.83 0.20
CA LEU A 236 -9.42 14.30 0.54
C LEU A 236 -8.75 15.03 -0.62
N ILE A 237 -9.06 14.63 -1.85
CA ILE A 237 -8.37 15.09 -3.04
C ILE A 237 -9.09 16.28 -3.69
N THR A 238 -10.42 16.36 -3.66
CA THR A 238 -11.19 17.45 -4.29
C THR A 238 -10.77 18.85 -3.83
N PRO A 239 -10.53 19.14 -2.53
CA PRO A 239 -10.05 20.46 -2.10
C PRO A 239 -8.70 20.85 -2.70
N ILE A 240 -7.88 19.86 -3.06
CA ILE A 240 -6.51 20.05 -3.56
C ILE A 240 -6.50 20.11 -5.10
N LEU A 241 -7.42 19.42 -5.76
CA LEU A 241 -7.60 19.44 -7.23
C LEU A 241 -8.30 20.70 -7.76
N GLY A 242 -9.00 21.44 -6.90
CA GLY A 242 -9.76 22.64 -7.31
C GLY A 242 -8.89 23.79 -7.83
N ASN A 243 -7.59 23.77 -7.55
CA ASN A 243 -6.62 24.67 -8.15
C ASN A 243 -5.92 23.95 -9.31
N SER A 244 -5.78 24.60 -10.48
CA SER A 244 -5.20 24.07 -11.73
C SER A 244 -3.75 23.54 -11.65
N GLY A 245 -3.18 23.41 -10.45
CA GLY A 245 -1.82 22.96 -10.19
C GLY A 245 -1.61 21.46 -10.41
N SER A 246 -0.37 21.10 -10.73
CA SER A 246 0.12 19.72 -10.83
C SER A 246 0.12 18.98 -9.48
N GLN A 247 0.15 19.72 -8.37
CA GLN A 247 0.30 19.16 -7.02
C GLN A 247 -0.85 18.22 -6.61
N GLY A 248 -2.11 18.58 -6.87
CA GLY A 248 -3.25 17.71 -6.55
C GLY A 248 -3.24 16.39 -7.35
N ARG A 249 -2.78 16.45 -8.60
CA ARG A 249 -2.59 15.24 -9.44
C ARG A 249 -1.44 14.38 -8.93
N ALA A 250 -0.32 14.99 -8.54
CA ALA A 250 0.81 14.27 -7.96
C ALA A 250 0.39 13.54 -6.67
N LEU A 251 -0.33 14.21 -5.76
CA LEU A 251 -0.84 13.59 -4.54
C LEU A 251 -1.84 12.46 -4.81
N MET A 252 -2.69 12.58 -5.83
CA MET A 252 -3.56 11.49 -6.26
C MET A 252 -2.77 10.28 -6.77
N ILE A 253 -1.74 10.51 -7.59
CA ILE A 253 -0.86 9.45 -8.08
C ILE A 253 -0.14 8.78 -6.92
N SER A 254 0.40 9.55 -5.97
CA SER A 254 1.05 9.03 -4.77
C SER A 254 0.09 8.20 -3.91
N ALA A 255 -1.14 8.67 -3.69
CA ALA A 255 -2.17 7.91 -2.97
C ALA A 255 -2.50 6.58 -3.67
N GLY A 256 -2.74 6.62 -4.98
CA GLY A 256 -3.01 5.43 -5.77
C GLY A 256 -1.84 4.44 -5.74
N TYR A 257 -0.61 4.94 -5.84
CA TYR A 257 0.60 4.13 -5.74
C TYR A 257 0.71 3.47 -4.36
N MET A 258 0.61 4.23 -3.27
CA MET A 258 0.71 3.68 -1.91
C MET A 258 -0.36 2.61 -1.63
N LEU A 259 -1.61 2.84 -2.08
CA LEU A 259 -2.69 1.86 -1.92
C LEU A 259 -2.43 0.59 -2.73
N LYS A 260 -1.95 0.70 -3.97
CA LYS A 260 -1.57 -0.45 -4.81
C LYS A 260 -0.38 -1.22 -4.22
N LYS A 261 0.66 -0.51 -3.78
CA LYS A 261 1.85 -1.08 -3.12
C LYS A 261 1.43 -1.87 -1.88
N LEU A 262 0.65 -1.26 -0.99
CA LEU A 262 0.11 -1.91 0.21
C LEU A 262 -0.73 -3.15 -0.12
N ALA A 263 -1.62 -3.05 -1.11
CA ALA A 263 -2.43 -4.19 -1.55
C ALA A 263 -1.54 -5.37 -1.97
N HIS A 264 -0.60 -5.10 -2.88
CA HIS A 264 0.26 -6.11 -3.50
C HIS A 264 1.21 -6.75 -2.48
N GLU A 265 1.98 -5.94 -1.74
CA GLU A 265 3.06 -6.40 -0.85
C GLU A 265 2.54 -7.10 0.41
N HIS A 266 1.37 -6.71 0.91
CA HIS A 266 0.81 -7.28 2.14
C HIS A 266 -0.37 -8.21 1.89
N ASN A 267 -0.69 -8.48 0.63
CA ASN A 267 -1.82 -9.31 0.20
C ASN A 267 -3.15 -8.88 0.84
N VAL A 268 -3.43 -7.58 0.78
CA VAL A 268 -4.64 -6.97 1.33
C VAL A 268 -5.58 -6.60 0.20
N ALA A 269 -6.87 -6.84 0.37
CA ALA A 269 -7.87 -6.30 -0.55
C ALA A 269 -8.13 -4.82 -0.21
N VAL A 270 -7.88 -3.92 -1.16
CA VAL A 270 -8.13 -2.49 -0.94
C VAL A 270 -9.40 -2.08 -1.67
N LEU A 271 -10.37 -1.52 -0.94
CA LEU A 271 -11.61 -0.97 -1.48
C LEU A 271 -11.63 0.55 -1.30
N ALA A 272 -11.54 1.29 -2.39
CA ALA A 272 -11.65 2.73 -2.38
C ALA A 272 -13.03 3.17 -2.90
N SER A 273 -13.62 4.21 -2.30
CA SER A 273 -14.81 4.86 -2.82
C SER A 273 -14.46 6.24 -3.38
N SER A 274 -15.13 6.64 -4.45
CA SER A 274 -14.94 7.95 -5.10
C SER A 274 -16.26 8.51 -5.64
N LYS A 275 -16.42 9.83 -5.54
CA LYS A 275 -17.56 10.54 -6.10
C LYS A 275 -17.27 10.88 -7.56
N ALA A 276 -18.15 10.44 -8.46
CA ALA A 276 -18.14 10.92 -9.84
C ALA A 276 -18.54 12.41 -9.84
N ALA A 277 -17.61 13.29 -10.18
CA ALA A 277 -17.94 14.67 -10.48
C ALA A 277 -18.58 14.73 -11.88
N LYS A 278 -19.74 15.38 -12.01
CA LYS A 278 -20.18 15.87 -13.32
C LYS A 278 -19.21 16.99 -13.70
N PHE A 279 -18.23 16.68 -14.53
CA PHE A 279 -17.57 17.72 -15.32
C PHE A 279 -18.62 18.15 -16.34
N SER A 280 -19.28 19.28 -16.08
CA SER A 280 -19.99 19.98 -17.13
C SER A 280 -18.92 20.44 -18.12
N ILE A 281 -18.85 19.76 -19.26
CA ILE A 281 -18.05 20.17 -20.43
C ILE A 281 -18.69 21.44 -21.01
#